data_AF-A0A242KFM9-F1
#
_entry.id   AF-A0A242KFM9-F1
#
_cell.length_a   1.000
_cell.length_b   1.000
_cell.length_c   1.000
_cell.angle_alpha   90.00
_cell.angle_beta   90.00
_cell.angle_gamma   90.00
#
_symmetry.space_group_name_H-M   'P 1'
#
loop_
_entity.id
_entity.type
_entity.pdbx_description
1 polymer ?
#
loop_
_entity_poly.entity_id
_entity_poly.type
_entity_poly.pdbx_seq_one_letter_code
_entity_poly.pdbx_strand_id
1 'polypeptide(L)'
;MRILIKKFVLVLMFVFSTFSFEQLALADSNDFSVVPVLTENQNPDVLSYFELTVTPNQKQTLKIRIKNNSNESVKYLYVNTATTNQKGIIDYSITDFEKDESLKLSLKDCLTLKEQYVDVPANSEKEVSLKLSIP
;
A
#
# COMPACT_ATOMS: atom_id res chain seq x y z
N MET A 1 -55.99 5.47 -27.48
CA MET A 1 -54.54 5.60 -27.77
C MET A 1 -53.70 6.04 -26.55
N ARG A 2 -54.03 7.16 -25.87
CA ARG A 2 -53.25 7.67 -24.70
C ARG A 2 -53.08 6.68 -23.52
N ILE A 3 -54.10 5.89 -23.18
CA ILE A 3 -54.04 4.91 -22.07
C ILE A 3 -53.13 3.71 -22.41
N LEU A 4 -53.11 3.30 -23.68
CA LEU A 4 -52.27 2.21 -24.17
C LEU A 4 -50.78 2.58 -24.13
N ILE A 5 -50.47 3.82 -24.50
CA ILE A 5 -49.11 4.40 -24.40
C ILE A 5 -48.64 4.46 -22.94
N LYS A 6 -49.50 4.87 -21.99
CA LYS A 6 -49.15 4.92 -20.56
C LYS A 6 -48.85 3.53 -19.98
N LYS A 7 -49.64 2.51 -20.35
CA LYS A 7 -49.39 1.12 -19.94
C LYS A 7 -48.08 0.59 -20.53
N PHE A 8 -47.80 0.93 -21.79
CA PHE A 8 -46.55 0.57 -22.44
C PHE A 8 -45.32 1.20 -21.76
N VAL A 9 -45.39 2.49 -21.42
CA VAL A 9 -44.32 3.20 -20.69
C VAL A 9 -44.11 2.61 -19.29
N LEU A 10 -45.19 2.22 -18.59
CA LEU A 10 -45.11 1.62 -17.26
C LEU A 10 -44.42 0.25 -17.29
N VAL A 11 -44.74 -0.59 -18.28
CA VAL A 11 -44.08 -1.88 -18.49
C VAL A 11 -42.62 -1.68 -18.85
N LEU A 12 -42.31 -0.70 -19.69
CA LEU A 12 -40.92 -0.37 -20.07
C LEU A 12 -40.09 0.06 -18.85
N MET A 13 -40.66 0.89 -17.96
CA MET A 13 -40.01 1.29 -16.69
C MET A 13 -39.78 0.09 -15.76
N PHE A 14 -40.74 -0.82 -15.67
CA PHE A 14 -40.60 -2.02 -14.84
C PHE A 14 -39.50 -2.95 -15.37
N VAL A 15 -39.40 -3.12 -16.69
CA VAL A 15 -38.32 -3.90 -17.34
C VAL A 15 -36.95 -3.22 -17.18
N PHE A 16 -36.90 -1.88 -17.19
CA PHE A 16 -35.65 -1.16 -16.93
C PHE A 16 -35.17 -1.28 -15.47
N SER A 17 -36.09 -1.44 -14.52
CA SER A 17 -35.76 -1.60 -13.10
C SER A 17 -35.11 -2.94 -12.74
N THR A 18 -35.23 -3.95 -13.62
CA THR A 18 -34.59 -5.26 -13.43
C THR A 18 -33.19 -5.35 -14.04
N PHE A 19 -32.73 -4.29 -14.74
CA PHE A 19 -31.35 -4.21 -15.21
C PHE A 19 -30.45 -3.81 -14.04
N SER A 20 -29.96 -4.82 -13.31
CA SER A 20 -28.85 -4.65 -12.40
C SER A 20 -27.59 -4.33 -13.21
N PHE A 21 -26.98 -3.18 -12.95
CA PHE A 21 -25.62 -2.92 -13.41
C PHE A 21 -24.67 -3.81 -12.61
N GLU A 22 -24.10 -4.83 -13.25
CA GLU A 22 -22.97 -5.55 -12.66
C GLU A 22 -21.79 -4.59 -12.56
N GLN A 23 -21.49 -4.17 -11.34
CA GLN A 23 -20.30 -3.39 -11.06
C GLN A 23 -19.13 -4.37 -10.95
N LEU A 24 -18.20 -4.29 -11.91
CA LEU A 24 -16.99 -5.11 -11.91
C LEU A 24 -16.15 -4.71 -10.68
N ALA A 25 -16.21 -5.50 -9.63
CA ALA A 25 -15.34 -5.35 -8.47
C ALA A 25 -14.01 -6.06 -8.76
N LEU A 26 -13.02 -5.31 -9.25
CA LEU A 26 -11.64 -5.79 -9.29
C LEU A 26 -11.11 -5.78 -7.85
N ALA A 27 -10.94 -6.96 -7.27
CA ALA A 27 -10.18 -7.08 -6.03
C ALA A 27 -8.73 -6.72 -6.32
N ASP A 28 -8.10 -5.97 -5.42
CA ASP A 28 -6.66 -5.73 -5.47
C ASP A 28 -5.98 -7.11 -5.36
N SER A 29 -5.33 -7.53 -6.45
CA SER A 29 -4.64 -8.81 -6.49
C SER A 29 -3.45 -8.76 -5.52
N ASN A 30 -3.17 -9.87 -4.83
CA ASN A 30 -1.98 -10.04 -3.98
C ASN A 30 -0.71 -10.18 -4.86
N ASP A 31 -0.50 -9.21 -5.75
CA ASP A 31 0.49 -9.20 -6.81
C ASP A 31 1.92 -9.11 -6.30
N PHE A 32 2.09 -8.65 -5.06
CA PHE A 32 3.39 -8.64 -4.42
C PHE A 32 3.26 -8.83 -2.91
N SER A 33 4.38 -9.24 -2.30
CA SER A 33 4.57 -9.23 -0.85
C SER A 33 5.91 -8.61 -0.52
N VAL A 34 5.96 -7.84 0.57
CA VAL A 34 7.18 -7.24 1.10
C VAL A 34 7.40 -7.79 2.49
N VAL A 35 8.56 -8.42 2.73
CA VAL A 35 8.92 -8.97 4.04
C VAL A 35 10.28 -8.43 4.51
N PRO A 36 10.48 -8.23 5.82
CA PRO A 36 11.77 -7.83 6.34
C PRO A 36 12.78 -8.98 6.18
N VAL A 37 14.02 -8.63 5.88
CA VAL A 37 15.17 -9.50 6.15
C VAL A 37 15.63 -9.13 7.55
N LEU A 38 15.36 -10.00 8.52
CA LEU A 38 15.55 -9.72 9.95
C LEU A 38 17.03 -9.40 10.27
N THR A 39 17.23 -8.44 11.16
CA THR A 39 18.54 -7.96 11.62
C THR A 39 18.82 -8.42 13.05
N GLU A 40 20.06 -8.30 13.51
CA GLU A 40 20.47 -8.76 14.85
C GLU A 40 19.73 -8.08 16.00
N ASN A 41 19.28 -6.83 15.82
CA ASN A 41 18.57 -6.04 16.82
C ASN A 41 17.03 -6.08 16.67
N GLN A 42 16.51 -7.03 15.90
CA GLN A 42 15.08 -7.32 15.77
C GLN A 42 14.55 -8.04 17.01
N ASN A 43 13.30 -7.74 17.39
CA ASN A 43 12.56 -8.57 18.35
C ASN A 43 12.37 -9.99 17.77
N PRO A 44 12.94 -11.05 18.39
CA PRO A 44 12.94 -12.40 17.83
C PRO A 44 11.54 -13.02 17.72
N ASP A 45 10.57 -12.52 18.49
CA ASP A 45 9.18 -13.00 18.48
C ASP A 45 8.37 -12.37 17.33
N VAL A 46 8.93 -11.39 16.60
CA VAL A 46 8.28 -10.67 15.50
C VAL A 46 8.99 -10.94 14.19
N LEU A 47 8.31 -11.62 13.26
CA LEU A 47 8.88 -12.08 12.00
C LEU A 47 8.34 -11.34 10.76
N SER A 48 7.18 -10.68 10.88
CA SER A 48 6.44 -10.12 9.73
C SER A 48 6.71 -8.64 9.46
N TYR A 49 7.28 -7.90 10.42
CA TYR A 49 7.65 -6.49 10.29
C TYR A 49 8.89 -6.17 11.13
N PHE A 50 9.51 -5.02 10.86
CA PHE A 50 10.63 -4.54 11.67
C PHE A 50 10.14 -4.02 13.02
N GLU A 51 10.61 -4.64 14.10
CA GLU A 51 10.47 -4.17 15.46
C GLU A 51 11.87 -4.08 16.05
N LEU A 52 12.47 -2.91 15.91
CA LEU A 52 13.89 -2.68 16.18
C LEU A 52 14.04 -1.85 17.44
N THR A 53 14.91 -2.30 18.34
CA THR A 53 15.46 -1.41 19.37
C THR A 53 16.62 -0.63 18.76
N VAL A 54 16.58 0.70 18.87
CA VAL A 54 17.58 1.61 18.29
C VAL A 54 17.99 2.69 19.28
N THR A 55 19.19 3.25 19.10
CA THR A 55 19.72 4.36 19.89
C THR A 55 19.89 5.64 19.05
N PRO A 56 19.94 6.83 19.67
CA PRO A 56 20.28 8.07 18.96
C PRO A 56 21.59 7.95 18.17
N ASN A 57 21.69 8.64 17.05
CA ASN A 57 22.81 8.59 16.09
C ASN A 57 23.10 7.21 15.47
N GLN A 58 22.30 6.18 15.74
CA GLN A 58 22.51 4.85 15.16
C GLN A 58 22.26 4.88 13.65
N LYS A 59 23.17 4.24 12.92
CA LYS A 59 23.03 3.98 11.49
C LYS A 59 23.02 2.49 11.25
N GLN A 60 22.07 2.01 10.45
CA GLN A 60 22.00 0.62 10.05
C GLN A 60 21.47 0.48 8.63
N THR A 61 21.87 -0.58 7.94
CA THR A 61 21.28 -0.94 6.65
C THR A 61 20.24 -2.02 6.87
N LEU A 62 18.99 -1.69 6.59
CA LEU A 62 17.89 -2.64 6.57
C LEU A 62 17.75 -3.23 5.18
N LYS A 63 17.23 -4.45 5.09
CA LYS A 63 16.91 -5.10 3.82
C LYS A 63 15.47 -5.59 3.84
N ILE A 64 14.76 -5.39 2.74
CA ILE A 64 13.45 -5.98 2.50
C ILE A 64 13.56 -6.93 1.33
N ARG A 65 12.77 -8.00 1.35
CA ARG A 65 12.56 -8.87 0.19
C ARG A 65 11.21 -8.57 -0.41
N ILE A 66 11.22 -8.18 -1.67
CA ILE A 66 10.03 -7.97 -2.48
C ILE A 66 9.85 -9.20 -3.34
N LYS A 67 8.73 -9.90 -3.17
CA LYS A 67 8.31 -11.01 -4.03
C LYS A 67 7.18 -10.53 -4.92
N ASN A 68 7.35 -10.65 -6.22
CA ASN A 68 6.37 -10.32 -7.23
C ASN A 68 5.69 -11.61 -7.72
N ASN A 69 4.41 -11.77 -7.41
CA ASN A 69 3.57 -12.90 -7.83
C ASN A 69 2.75 -12.58 -9.08
N SER A 70 2.86 -11.37 -9.63
CA SER A 70 2.16 -10.97 -10.84
C SER A 70 2.90 -11.41 -12.11
N ASN A 71 2.22 -11.26 -13.23
CA ASN A 71 2.77 -11.50 -14.58
C ASN A 71 3.44 -10.25 -15.18
N GLU A 72 3.49 -9.14 -14.45
CA GLU A 72 4.12 -7.89 -14.87
C GLU A 72 5.31 -7.56 -13.95
N SER A 73 6.19 -6.64 -14.34
CA SER A 73 7.28 -6.21 -13.46
C SER A 73 6.87 -5.06 -12.54
N VAL A 74 7.24 -5.14 -11.27
CA VAL A 74 7.09 -4.03 -10.31
C VAL A 74 8.28 -3.10 -10.46
N LYS A 75 8.05 -1.77 -10.43
CA LYS A 75 9.07 -0.79 -10.84
C LYS A 75 9.44 0.29 -9.81
N TYR A 76 8.60 0.60 -8.83
CA TYR A 76 8.81 1.76 -7.95
C TYR A 76 8.62 1.43 -6.47
N LEU A 77 9.53 1.97 -5.64
CA LEU A 77 9.49 1.89 -4.19
C LEU A 77 9.50 3.29 -3.58
N TYR A 78 8.61 3.51 -2.62
CA TYR A 78 8.54 4.74 -1.83
C TYR A 78 8.49 4.38 -0.35
N VAL A 79 9.14 5.19 0.48
CA VAL A 79 9.01 5.12 1.93
C VAL A 79 8.16 6.29 2.39
N ASN A 80 7.18 6.00 3.23
CA ASN A 80 6.31 7.01 3.79
C ASN A 80 5.97 6.70 5.24
N THR A 81 5.71 7.75 6.02
CA THR A 81 5.16 7.60 7.37
C THR A 81 3.65 7.40 7.22
N ALA A 82 3.13 6.33 7.82
CA ALA A 82 1.70 6.05 7.79
C ALA A 82 0.92 7.20 8.47
N THR A 83 -0.20 7.59 7.88
CA THR A 83 -1.10 8.59 8.44
C THR A 83 -2.55 8.09 8.42
N THR A 84 -3.47 8.81 9.04
CA THR A 84 -4.90 8.49 8.99
C THR A 84 -5.58 9.39 7.96
N ASN A 85 -6.24 8.80 6.96
CA ASN A 85 -6.98 9.58 5.97
C ASN A 85 -8.34 10.05 6.51
N GLN A 86 -9.06 10.87 5.73
CA GLN A 86 -10.35 11.46 6.14
C GLN A 86 -11.45 10.43 6.46
N LYS A 87 -11.27 9.16 6.07
CA LYS A 87 -12.19 8.05 6.37
C LYS A 87 -11.82 7.31 7.65
N GLY A 88 -10.78 7.74 8.37
CA GLY A 88 -10.30 7.07 9.58
C GLY A 88 -9.48 5.80 9.29
N ILE A 89 -8.94 5.65 8.08
CA ILE A 89 -8.20 4.46 7.65
C ILE A 89 -6.70 4.81 7.54
N ILE A 90 -5.84 3.88 7.94
CA ILE A 90 -4.39 4.00 7.79
C ILE A 90 -4.04 4.10 6.30
N ASP A 91 -3.24 5.09 5.93
CA ASP A 91 -2.89 5.41 4.56
C ASP A 91 -1.38 5.65 4.45
N TYR A 92 -0.75 4.94 3.52
CA TYR A 92 0.68 5.01 3.23
C TYR A 92 0.97 5.80 1.94
N SER A 93 -0.07 6.21 1.20
CA SER A 93 0.05 6.91 -0.08
C SER A 93 0.11 8.45 0.08
N ILE A 94 -0.33 8.97 1.23
CA ILE A 94 -0.39 10.41 1.49
C ILE A 94 1.01 10.93 1.85
N THR A 95 1.66 11.63 0.93
CA THR A 95 3.03 12.13 1.12
C THR A 95 3.12 13.50 1.75
N ASP A 96 2.03 14.26 1.72
CA ASP A 96 1.92 15.63 2.23
C ASP A 96 0.71 15.69 3.17
N PHE A 97 0.98 15.78 4.46
CA PHE A 97 -0.03 15.87 5.51
C PHE A 97 0.46 16.84 6.58
N GLU A 98 -0.48 17.50 7.23
CA GLU A 98 -0.18 18.36 8.37
C GLU A 98 0.35 17.49 9.52
N LYS A 99 1.62 17.69 9.87
CA LYS A 99 2.26 16.94 10.96
C LYS A 99 1.66 17.39 12.28
N ASP A 100 1.12 16.45 13.03
CA ASP A 100 0.72 16.69 14.42
C ASP A 100 1.95 17.11 15.25
N GLU A 101 1.77 18.05 16.19
CA GLU A 101 2.87 18.58 17.01
C GLU A 101 3.57 17.49 17.85
N SER A 102 2.88 16.38 18.16
CA SER A 102 3.44 15.23 18.86
C SER A 102 4.35 14.36 18.00
N LEU A 103 4.27 14.45 16.66
CA LEU A 103 5.13 13.71 15.73
C LEU A 103 6.53 14.31 15.69
N LYS A 104 7.33 14.00 16.71
CA LYS A 104 8.72 14.50 16.82
C LYS A 104 9.68 13.87 15.82
N LEU A 105 9.39 12.64 15.38
CA LEU A 105 10.22 11.88 14.47
C LEU A 105 9.35 11.17 13.45
N SER A 106 9.58 11.43 12.16
CA SER A 106 8.88 10.77 11.06
C SER A 106 9.77 9.67 10.48
N LEU A 107 9.20 8.49 10.26
CA LEU A 107 9.92 7.35 9.67
C LEU A 107 10.52 7.68 8.30
N LYS A 108 9.79 8.44 7.48
CA LYS A 108 10.26 8.96 6.19
C LYS A 108 11.54 9.79 6.30
N ASP A 109 11.74 10.47 7.43
CA ASP A 109 12.90 11.33 7.66
C ASP A 109 14.12 10.50 8.13
N CYS A 110 13.89 9.30 8.68
CA CYS A 110 14.94 8.38 9.14
C CYS A 110 15.41 7.40 8.06
N LEU A 111 14.62 7.16 7.02
CA LEU A 111 14.90 6.15 6.01
C LEU A 111 15.28 6.77 4.66
N THR A 112 16.35 6.25 4.07
CA THR A 112 16.76 6.60 2.70
C THR A 112 16.82 5.36 1.83
N LEU A 113 16.09 5.38 0.72
CA LEU A 113 16.21 4.36 -0.32
C LEU A 113 17.49 4.57 -1.12
N LYS A 114 18.26 3.49 -1.32
CA LYS A 114 19.41 3.53 -2.23
C LYS A 114 18.95 3.58 -3.68
N GLU A 115 17.87 2.87 -3.99
CA GLU A 115 17.28 2.76 -5.33
C GLU A 115 15.76 2.98 -5.20
N GLN A 116 15.22 3.99 -5.87
CA GLN A 116 13.77 4.23 -5.93
C GLN A 116 13.11 3.42 -7.04
N TYR A 117 13.83 3.21 -8.14
CA TYR A 117 13.44 2.33 -9.23
C TYR A 117 14.00 0.94 -8.95
N VAL A 118 13.13 0.00 -8.65
CA VAL A 118 13.49 -1.39 -8.41
C VAL A 118 12.68 -2.23 -9.38
N ASP A 119 13.33 -2.74 -10.42
CA ASP A 119 12.72 -3.72 -11.31
C ASP A 119 12.72 -5.09 -10.62
N VAL A 120 11.53 -5.60 -10.31
CA VAL A 120 11.29 -6.96 -9.83
C VAL A 120 10.50 -7.69 -10.92
N PRO A 121 11.14 -8.56 -11.72
CA PRO A 121 10.47 -9.28 -12.79
C PRO A 121 9.25 -10.09 -12.32
N ALA A 122 8.38 -10.42 -13.25
CA ALA A 122 7.23 -11.29 -13.01
C ALA A 122 7.67 -12.61 -12.34
N ASN A 123 6.90 -13.08 -11.37
CA ASN A 123 7.14 -14.35 -10.65
C ASN A 123 8.55 -14.48 -10.05
N SER A 124 9.15 -13.38 -9.57
CA SER A 124 10.50 -13.35 -9.03
C SER A 124 10.58 -12.61 -7.69
N GLU A 125 11.75 -12.64 -7.06
CA GLU A 125 12.02 -11.90 -5.83
C GLU A 125 13.33 -11.11 -5.91
N LYS A 126 13.38 -10.00 -5.16
CA LYS A 126 14.56 -9.13 -5.08
C LYS A 126 14.69 -8.55 -3.68
N GLU A 127 15.92 -8.54 -3.16
CA GLU A 127 16.24 -7.80 -1.95
C GLU A 127 16.62 -6.35 -2.25
N VAL A 128 16.06 -5.43 -1.48
CA VAL A 128 16.31 -3.99 -1.58
C VAL A 128 16.84 -3.48 -0.25
N SER A 129 17.87 -2.64 -0.31
CA SER A 129 18.48 -2.06 0.88
C SER A 129 17.96 -0.66 1.18
N LEU A 130 17.68 -0.40 2.45
CA LEU A 130 17.29 0.91 2.99
C LEU A 130 18.32 1.33 4.03
N LYS A 131 18.74 2.58 4.02
CA LYS A 131 19.57 3.15 5.09
C LYS A 131 18.66 3.74 6.15
N LEU A 132 18.77 3.25 7.39
CA LEU A 132 18.19 3.86 8.56
C LEU A 132 19.23 4.75 9.24
N SER A 133 18.86 6.01 9.49
CA SER A 133 19.64 6.96 10.27
C SER A 133 18.73 7.54 11.34
N ILE A 134 19.02 7.20 12.60
CA ILE A 134 18.36 7.82 13.75
C ILE A 134 19.09 9.13 14.07
N PRO A 135 18.36 10.25 14.27
CA PRO A 135 18.97 11.52 14.65
C PRO A 135 19.61 11.49 16.04
#